data_AF-A0A6L8EX99-F1
#
_entry.id   AF-A0A6L8EX99-F1
#
_cell.length_a   1.000
_cell.length_b   1.000
_cell.length_c   1.000
_cell.angle_alpha   90.00
_cell.angle_beta   90.00
_cell.angle_gamma   90.00
#
_symmetry.space_group_name_H-M   'P 1'
#
loop_
_entity.id
_entity.type
_entity.pdbx_description
1 polymer ?
#
loop_
_entity_poly.entity_id
_entity_poly.type
_entity_poly.pdbx_seq_one_letter_code
_entity_poly.pdbx_strand_id
1 'polypeptide(L)'
;MKDFFPKTLHSLHIFEEDEVLYAADLEKARIVELSVVMAEMLKFVETQNDQEIQRTLGNSYTDEDILEAFERFAALEAQGLLFNHGEGLRTNFVTEQQQRKLLVAIPGIAVDSFFDIETLSAGTNMALSHMFHHLINDADLYFAGNQNRRLAECMYEVNMNVRDFNRLSRRISETYFGILTLHQEHERWLFPLYTENELPPILVQCHAPRGHGGGAINSLLRHYAAMRDCDGFTAPSDYVREFYADYVWDPSFFNTLPNGVDSKLFRPLDKTAAKREVAEAVGDARIETMPTVGYLSRVQSEKGASVYLKLAELNPHLLFLIAGPGLGRYASRQLPDNLVYVVTYPHFFLKVCGERFLV
;
A
#
# COMPACT_ATOMS: atom_id res chain seq x y z
N MET A 1 13.29 -41.42 23.29
CA MET A 1 13.02 -40.01 22.96
C MET A 1 12.06 -39.46 24.00
N LYS A 2 12.25 -38.22 24.46
CA LYS A 2 11.14 -37.48 25.08
C LYS A 2 10.23 -37.07 23.94
N ASP A 3 8.93 -37.25 24.09
CA ASP A 3 7.96 -36.79 23.10
C ASP A 3 8.08 -35.26 22.95
N PHE A 4 8.36 -34.80 21.73
CA PHE A 4 8.58 -33.40 21.39
C PHE A 4 7.25 -32.69 21.11
N PHE A 5 6.35 -33.33 20.36
CA PHE A 5 4.98 -32.86 20.06
C PHE A 5 3.92 -33.51 20.96
N PRO A 6 2.75 -32.89 21.15
CA PRO A 6 2.26 -31.67 20.49
C PRO A 6 2.84 -30.37 21.06
N LYS A 7 2.99 -29.36 20.19
CA LYS A 7 3.45 -28.01 20.55
C LYS A 7 2.58 -26.96 19.90
N THR A 8 2.33 -25.86 20.60
CA THR A 8 1.63 -24.71 20.03
C THR A 8 2.61 -23.91 19.19
N LEU A 9 2.20 -23.54 17.98
CA LEU A 9 3.00 -22.72 17.08
C LEU A 9 2.85 -21.22 17.40
N HIS A 10 3.86 -20.44 17.04
CA HIS A 10 3.67 -19.00 16.85
C HIS A 10 2.75 -18.75 15.64
N SER A 11 2.33 -17.51 15.45
CA SER A 11 1.72 -17.09 14.19
C SER A 11 2.74 -17.19 13.05
N LEU A 12 2.61 -18.21 12.20
CA LEU A 12 3.51 -18.48 11.08
C LEU A 12 2.86 -18.16 9.73
N HIS A 13 3.62 -17.54 8.82
CA HIS A 13 3.28 -17.48 7.40
C HIS A 13 4.25 -18.36 6.62
N ILE A 14 3.75 -19.42 5.98
CA ILE A 14 4.54 -20.32 5.14
C ILE A 14 4.47 -19.82 3.71
N PHE A 15 5.62 -19.67 3.06
CA PHE A 15 5.72 -19.20 1.67
C PHE A 15 6.90 -19.89 0.96
N GLU A 16 6.91 -19.79 -0.36
CA GLU A 16 7.93 -20.37 -1.23
C GLU A 16 8.60 -19.25 -2.04
N GLU A 17 9.93 -19.23 -2.08
CA GLU A 17 10.72 -18.31 -2.89
C GLU A 17 11.91 -19.09 -3.50
N ASP A 18 12.09 -18.99 -4.81
CA ASP A 18 13.13 -19.70 -5.57
C ASP A 18 13.19 -21.22 -5.29
N GLU A 19 12.03 -21.89 -5.25
CA GLU A 19 11.87 -23.33 -4.98
C GLU A 19 12.28 -23.77 -3.56
N VAL A 20 12.48 -22.81 -2.64
CA VAL A 20 12.80 -23.05 -1.23
C VAL A 20 11.61 -22.65 -0.36
N LEU A 21 11.25 -23.50 0.61
CA LEU A 21 10.17 -23.25 1.55
C LEU A 21 10.67 -22.50 2.77
N TYR A 22 9.90 -21.51 3.20
CA TYR A 22 10.19 -20.70 4.38
C TYR A 22 8.99 -20.62 5.31
N ALA A 23 9.26 -20.46 6.60
CA ALA A 23 8.30 -19.96 7.57
C ALA A 23 8.75 -18.60 8.09
N ALA A 24 7.92 -17.58 7.89
CA ALA A 24 8.01 -16.34 8.64
C ALA A 24 7.32 -16.51 9.99
N ASP A 25 8.12 -16.51 11.06
CA ASP A 25 7.66 -16.37 12.43
C ASP A 25 7.30 -14.91 12.69
N LEU A 26 6.00 -14.62 12.65
CA LEU A 26 5.47 -13.26 12.74
C LEU A 26 5.60 -12.68 14.16
N GLU A 27 5.69 -13.54 15.18
CA GLU A 27 5.88 -13.11 16.56
C GLU A 27 7.34 -12.72 16.83
N LYS A 28 8.28 -13.39 16.17
CA LYS A 28 9.72 -13.13 16.33
C LYS A 28 10.32 -12.27 15.22
N ALA A 29 9.52 -11.91 14.20
CA ALA A 29 9.96 -11.19 13.00
C ALA A 29 11.20 -11.84 12.35
N ARG A 30 11.17 -13.17 12.22
CA ARG A 30 12.27 -13.96 11.66
C ARG A 30 11.76 -14.93 10.60
N ILE A 31 12.54 -15.09 9.54
CA ILE A 31 12.28 -16.08 8.50
C ILE A 31 13.22 -17.25 8.74
N VAL A 32 12.68 -18.47 8.69
CA VAL A 32 13.45 -19.71 8.76
C VAL A 32 13.21 -20.55 7.52
N GLU A 33 14.28 -21.11 6.99
CA GLU A 33 14.21 -22.06 5.88
C GLU A 33 13.72 -23.41 6.39
N LEU A 34 12.73 -23.96 5.70
CA LEU A 34 12.11 -25.24 5.98
C LEU A 34 12.50 -26.26 4.92
N SER A 35 12.78 -27.50 5.36
CA SER A 35 12.71 -28.62 4.43
C SER A 35 11.26 -28.92 4.07
N VAL A 36 11.03 -29.64 2.96
CA VAL A 36 9.70 -30.10 2.54
C VAL A 36 9.03 -30.90 3.67
N VAL A 37 9.80 -31.77 4.34
CA VAL A 37 9.32 -32.59 5.47
C VAL A 37 8.88 -31.70 6.63
N MET A 38 9.66 -30.68 7.00
CA MET A 38 9.29 -29.74 8.07
C MET A 38 8.01 -28.99 7.74
N ALA A 39 7.87 -28.47 6.51
CA ALA A 39 6.67 -27.76 6.08
C ALA A 39 5.41 -28.64 6.14
N GLU A 40 5.54 -29.94 5.86
CA GLU A 40 4.43 -30.88 6.02
C GLU A 40 4.17 -31.26 7.48
N MET A 41 5.22 -31.45 8.29
CA MET A 41 5.10 -31.71 9.73
C MET A 41 4.33 -30.60 10.43
N LEU A 42 4.59 -29.32 10.10
CA LEU A 42 3.93 -28.15 10.71
C LEU A 42 2.40 -28.20 10.64
N LYS A 43 1.81 -28.94 9.70
CA LYS A 43 0.36 -29.12 9.59
C LYS A 43 -0.23 -29.98 10.72
N PHE A 44 0.61 -30.73 11.42
CA PHE A 44 0.20 -31.76 12.39
C PHE A 44 0.77 -31.53 13.80
N VAL A 45 1.84 -30.75 13.96
CA VAL A 45 2.58 -30.56 15.22
C VAL A 45 1.75 -30.08 16.41
N GLU A 46 0.62 -29.39 16.18
CA GLU A 46 -0.26 -28.93 17.26
C GLU A 46 -1.25 -29.99 17.73
N THR A 47 -1.47 -31.04 16.93
CA THR A 47 -2.59 -31.99 17.12
C THR A 47 -2.15 -33.44 17.25
N GLN A 48 -0.95 -33.79 16.78
CA GLN A 48 -0.43 -35.15 16.77
C GLN A 48 0.86 -35.25 17.59
N ASN A 49 1.12 -36.43 18.16
CA ASN A 49 2.40 -36.74 18.81
C ASN A 49 3.44 -37.26 17.81
N ASP A 50 4.69 -37.38 18.25
CA ASP A 50 5.83 -37.79 17.40
C ASP A 50 5.59 -39.12 16.66
N GLN A 51 4.98 -40.11 17.32
CA GLN A 51 4.71 -41.43 16.72
C GLN A 51 3.61 -41.38 15.65
N GLU A 52 2.61 -40.53 15.86
CA GLU A 52 1.52 -40.30 14.90
C GLU A 52 2.01 -39.54 13.68
N ILE A 53 2.86 -38.54 13.87
CA ILE A 53 3.49 -37.79 12.78
C ILE A 53 4.41 -38.69 11.97
N GLN A 54 5.26 -39.50 12.64
CA GLN A 54 6.14 -40.44 11.96
C GLN A 54 5.36 -41.48 11.15
N ARG A 55 4.23 -42.00 11.66
CA ARG A 55 3.35 -42.90 10.90
C ARG A 55 2.70 -42.21 9.69
N THR A 56 2.28 -40.95 9.85
CA THR A 56 1.62 -40.20 8.79
C THR A 56 2.58 -39.90 7.65
N LEU A 57 3.79 -39.44 7.98
CA LEU A 57 4.80 -39.04 7.01
C LEU A 57 5.66 -40.20 6.48
N GLY A 58 5.77 -41.30 7.21
CA GLY A 58 6.58 -42.46 6.83
C GLY A 58 6.12 -43.18 5.54
N ASN A 59 4.96 -42.81 4.99
CA ASN A 59 4.53 -43.27 3.66
C ASN A 59 5.18 -42.48 2.50
N SER A 60 5.66 -41.27 2.78
CA SER A 60 6.16 -40.32 1.78
C SER A 60 7.63 -39.96 1.97
N TYR A 61 8.17 -40.14 3.18
CA TYR A 61 9.54 -39.76 3.54
C TYR A 61 10.25 -40.88 4.29
N THR A 62 11.58 -40.86 4.30
CA THR A 62 12.37 -41.83 5.06
C THR A 62 12.35 -41.49 6.55
N ASP A 63 12.57 -42.49 7.40
CA ASP A 63 12.71 -42.27 8.84
C ASP A 63 13.87 -41.29 9.17
N GLU A 64 14.92 -41.28 8.35
CA GLU A 64 16.06 -40.37 8.49
C GLU A 64 15.66 -38.92 8.25
N ASP A 65 14.91 -38.63 7.18
CA ASP A 65 14.42 -37.27 6.87
C ASP A 65 13.47 -36.74 7.95
N ILE A 66 12.63 -37.63 8.50
CA ILE A 66 11.68 -37.29 9.58
C ILE A 66 12.44 -37.00 10.88
N LEU A 67 13.44 -37.82 11.22
CA LEU A 67 14.28 -37.60 12.40
C LEU A 67 15.09 -36.31 12.30
N GLU A 68 15.67 -36.01 11.12
CA GLU A 68 16.38 -34.75 10.89
C GLU A 68 15.44 -33.54 11.08
N ALA A 69 14.20 -33.64 10.61
CA ALA A 69 13.20 -32.59 10.81
C ALA A 69 12.85 -32.39 12.30
N PHE A 70 12.71 -33.47 13.08
CA PHE A 70 12.54 -33.38 14.54
C PHE A 70 13.72 -32.68 15.23
N GLU A 71 14.96 -33.04 14.87
CA GLU A 71 16.16 -32.42 15.43
C GLU A 71 16.24 -30.94 15.09
N ARG A 72 15.90 -30.57 13.86
CA ARG A 72 15.87 -29.17 13.40
C ARG A 72 14.77 -28.37 14.10
N PHE A 73 13.59 -28.94 14.32
CA PHE A 73 12.55 -28.31 15.14
C PHE A 73 13.01 -28.09 16.59
N ALA A 74 13.68 -29.07 17.20
CA ALA A 74 14.22 -28.92 18.55
C ALA A 74 15.28 -27.80 18.63
N ALA A 75 16.12 -27.67 17.60
CA ALA A 75 17.11 -26.60 17.51
C ALA A 75 16.47 -25.21 17.34
N LEU A 76 15.39 -25.10 16.56
CA LEU A 76 14.63 -23.85 16.37
C LEU A 76 13.84 -23.47 17.63
N GLU A 77 13.26 -24.46 18.30
CA GLU A 77 12.57 -24.27 19.58
C GLU A 77 13.53 -23.74 20.66
N ALA A 78 14.76 -24.29 20.73
CA ALA A 78 15.79 -23.84 21.66
C ALA A 78 16.23 -22.38 21.41
N GLN A 79 16.04 -21.88 20.18
CA GLN A 79 16.26 -20.48 19.80
C GLN A 79 15.02 -19.60 20.04
N GLY A 80 13.92 -20.18 20.54
CA GLY A 80 12.66 -19.47 20.76
C GLY A 80 11.93 -19.15 19.46
N LEU A 81 12.14 -19.93 18.40
CA LEU A 81 11.49 -19.77 17.10
C LEU A 81 10.46 -20.88 16.88
N LEU A 82 9.46 -20.58 16.06
CA LEU A 82 8.36 -21.45 15.62
C LEU A 82 7.37 -21.92 16.70
N PHE A 83 7.82 -22.16 17.93
CA PHE A 83 7.00 -22.76 18.99
C PHE A 83 6.85 -21.85 20.20
N ASN A 84 5.63 -21.80 20.71
CA ASN A 84 5.27 -21.05 21.90
C ASN A 84 5.52 -21.88 23.17
N HIS A 85 6.38 -21.39 24.07
CA HIS A 85 6.72 -22.03 25.36
C HIS A 85 5.75 -21.69 26.50
N GLY A 86 4.58 -21.10 26.19
CA GLY A 86 3.67 -20.55 27.19
C GLY A 86 3.99 -19.11 27.59
N GLU A 87 5.01 -18.51 26.98
CA GLU A 87 5.28 -17.07 27.03
C GLU A 87 4.25 -16.37 26.12
N GLY A 88 3.11 -15.96 26.69
CA GLY A 88 2.05 -15.26 25.93
C GLY A 88 0.70 -15.97 25.87
N LEU A 89 0.42 -16.96 26.72
CA LEU A 89 -0.92 -17.59 26.84
C LEU A 89 -2.05 -16.64 27.33
N ARG A 90 -1.81 -15.33 27.33
CA ARG A 90 -2.85 -14.30 27.42
C ARG A 90 -2.84 -13.56 26.10
N THR A 91 -3.92 -13.74 25.32
CA THR A 91 -4.23 -13.09 24.04
C THR A 91 -3.23 -13.45 22.92
N ASN A 92 -3.50 -14.43 22.06
CA ASN A 92 -4.17 -14.15 20.79
C ASN A 92 -4.69 -15.44 20.12
N PHE A 93 -5.69 -16.10 20.71
CA PHE A 93 -6.64 -16.86 19.88
C PHE A 93 -7.57 -15.86 19.21
N VAL A 94 -7.11 -15.20 18.15
CA VAL A 94 -8.04 -14.63 17.17
C VAL A 94 -8.51 -15.82 16.35
N THR A 95 -9.54 -16.51 16.85
CA THR A 95 -10.33 -17.46 16.07
C THR A 95 -10.58 -16.87 14.69
N GLU A 96 -10.34 -17.66 13.63
CA GLU A 96 -10.51 -17.35 12.19
C GLU A 96 -11.89 -16.78 11.78
N GLN A 97 -12.78 -16.49 12.74
CA GLN A 97 -14.10 -15.92 12.56
C GLN A 97 -14.21 -14.43 12.91
N GLN A 98 -13.14 -13.76 13.35
CA GLN A 98 -13.10 -12.30 13.43
C GLN A 98 -12.19 -11.75 12.34
N GLN A 99 -12.79 -11.19 11.29
CA GLN A 99 -12.08 -10.41 10.28
C GLN A 99 -11.12 -9.45 10.99
N ARG A 100 -9.85 -9.47 10.61
CA ARG A 100 -8.80 -8.65 11.22
C ARG A 100 -9.20 -7.18 11.10
N LYS A 101 -9.19 -6.41 12.19
CA LYS A 101 -9.63 -5.01 12.21
C LYS A 101 -8.45 -4.06 12.02
N LEU A 102 -8.46 -3.29 10.94
CA LEU A 102 -7.44 -2.30 10.63
C LEU A 102 -7.95 -0.89 10.96
N LEU A 103 -7.19 -0.11 11.73
CA LEU A 103 -7.53 1.28 12.02
C LEU A 103 -6.93 2.18 10.93
N VAL A 104 -7.78 2.91 10.20
CA VAL A 104 -7.37 3.89 9.19
C VAL A 104 -7.43 5.29 9.81
N ALA A 105 -6.28 5.91 10.00
CA ALA A 105 -6.14 7.19 10.70
C ALA A 105 -5.54 8.25 9.75
N ILE A 106 -6.39 8.93 8.98
CA ILE A 106 -5.95 9.94 8.00
C ILE A 106 -6.51 11.32 8.40
N PRO A 107 -5.71 12.18 9.04
CA PRO A 107 -6.17 13.49 9.46
C PRO A 107 -6.37 14.45 8.30
N GLY A 108 -7.28 15.41 8.50
CA GLY A 108 -7.55 16.49 7.56
C GLY A 108 -8.32 16.10 6.31
N ILE A 109 -8.59 14.81 6.08
CA ILE A 109 -9.42 14.32 4.98
C ILE A 109 -10.74 13.80 5.57
N ALA A 110 -11.86 14.33 5.07
CA ALA A 110 -13.18 13.86 5.49
C ALA A 110 -13.35 12.40 5.04
N VAL A 111 -13.84 11.55 5.95
CA VAL A 111 -14.04 10.12 5.68
C VAL A 111 -14.89 9.91 4.43
N ASP A 112 -15.95 10.70 4.26
CA ASP A 112 -16.83 10.65 3.09
C ASP A 112 -16.10 10.91 1.76
N SER A 113 -15.00 11.65 1.77
CA SER A 113 -14.23 11.93 0.55
C SER A 113 -13.69 10.63 -0.07
N PHE A 114 -13.30 9.62 0.69
CA PHE A 114 -12.75 8.39 0.12
C PHE A 114 -13.78 7.52 -0.63
N PHE A 115 -15.07 7.76 -0.41
CA PHE A 115 -16.15 6.95 -0.96
C PHE A 115 -16.85 7.60 -2.15
N ASP A 116 -16.61 8.89 -2.37
CA ASP A 116 -17.19 9.64 -3.47
C ASP A 116 -16.15 9.98 -4.53
N ILE A 117 -16.05 9.10 -5.52
CA ILE A 117 -15.13 9.23 -6.66
C ILE A 117 -15.35 10.57 -7.41
N GLU A 118 -16.54 11.18 -7.35
CA GLU A 118 -16.84 12.43 -8.04
C GLU A 118 -16.26 13.67 -7.34
N THR A 119 -16.03 13.62 -6.04
CA THR A 119 -15.43 14.73 -5.26
C THR A 119 -13.92 14.58 -5.03
N LEU A 120 -13.32 13.46 -5.45
CA LEU A 120 -11.89 13.16 -5.29
C LEU A 120 -10.99 13.89 -6.32
N SER A 121 -10.63 15.13 -6.01
CA SER A 121 -9.79 15.99 -6.88
C SER A 121 -8.27 15.70 -6.85
N ALA A 122 -7.81 14.70 -6.09
CA ALA A 122 -6.40 14.32 -5.98
C ALA A 122 -6.19 12.84 -6.29
N GLY A 123 -5.23 12.53 -7.19
CA GLY A 123 -4.90 11.15 -7.55
C GLY A 123 -4.55 10.25 -6.37
N THR A 124 -4.01 10.83 -5.28
CA THR A 124 -3.77 10.14 -4.01
C THR A 124 -5.05 9.61 -3.37
N ASN A 125 -6.14 10.38 -3.36
CA ASN A 125 -7.38 9.93 -2.74
C ASN A 125 -8.06 8.83 -3.54
N MET A 126 -7.96 8.88 -4.88
CA MET A 126 -8.43 7.79 -5.74
C MET A 126 -7.63 6.51 -5.47
N ALA A 127 -6.30 6.59 -5.44
CA ALA A 127 -5.45 5.44 -5.15
C ALA A 127 -5.77 4.83 -3.77
N LEU A 128 -5.98 5.68 -2.76
CA LEU A 128 -6.44 5.26 -1.43
C LEU A 128 -7.80 4.59 -1.46
N SER A 129 -8.77 5.17 -2.16
CA SER A 129 -10.10 4.58 -2.31
C SER A 129 -10.00 3.17 -2.91
N HIS A 130 -9.27 3.00 -4.01
CA HIS A 130 -9.05 1.69 -4.62
C HIS A 130 -8.36 0.71 -3.67
N MET A 131 -7.32 1.15 -2.97
CA MET A 131 -6.64 0.32 -1.98
C MET A 131 -7.61 -0.13 -0.87
N PHE A 132 -8.45 0.75 -0.33
CA PHE A 132 -9.43 0.38 0.69
C PHE A 132 -10.44 -0.66 0.16
N HIS A 133 -10.93 -0.51 -1.07
CA HIS A 133 -11.82 -1.49 -1.71
C HIS A 133 -11.16 -2.86 -1.92
N HIS A 134 -9.83 -2.92 -2.03
CA HIS A 134 -9.11 -4.19 -2.09
C HIS A 134 -8.85 -4.76 -0.69
N LEU A 135 -8.45 -3.93 0.27
CA LEU A 135 -8.14 -4.36 1.64
C LEU A 135 -9.34 -4.95 2.39
N ILE A 136 -10.58 -4.57 2.04
CA ILE A 136 -11.78 -5.15 2.66
C ILE A 136 -11.95 -6.66 2.45
N ASN A 137 -11.27 -7.23 1.45
CA ASN A 137 -11.27 -8.67 1.25
C ASN A 137 -10.48 -9.41 2.34
N ASP A 138 -9.56 -8.71 3.02
CA ASP A 138 -8.64 -9.29 4.00
C ASP A 138 -8.87 -8.77 5.43
N ALA A 139 -9.46 -7.57 5.58
CA ALA A 139 -9.62 -6.90 6.86
C ALA A 139 -10.85 -5.98 6.92
N ASP A 140 -11.48 -5.87 8.08
CA ASP A 140 -12.47 -4.83 8.35
C ASP A 140 -11.76 -3.50 8.57
N LEU A 141 -12.16 -2.47 7.83
CA LEU A 141 -11.56 -1.14 7.89
C LEU A 141 -12.35 -0.22 8.82
N TYR A 142 -11.67 0.34 9.81
CA TYR A 142 -12.24 1.27 10.77
C TYR A 142 -11.57 2.64 10.63
N PHE A 143 -12.27 3.61 10.09
CA PHE A 143 -11.81 4.98 9.87
C PHE A 143 -11.96 5.79 11.16
N ALA A 144 -10.86 6.37 11.64
CA ALA A 144 -10.86 7.34 12.72
C ALA A 144 -11.59 8.61 12.25
N GLY A 145 -12.71 8.93 12.89
CA GLY A 145 -13.58 10.04 12.51
C GLY A 145 -14.33 10.62 13.71
N ASN A 146 -15.48 11.21 13.45
CA ASN A 146 -16.28 11.90 14.46
C ASN A 146 -17.58 11.14 14.81
N GLN A 147 -17.89 10.07 14.08
CA GLN A 147 -19.13 9.32 14.22
C GLN A 147 -18.86 7.82 14.36
N ASN A 148 -19.81 7.11 14.98
CA ASN A 148 -19.84 5.65 14.95
C ASN A 148 -20.91 5.22 13.94
N ARG A 149 -20.50 4.90 12.70
CA ARG A 149 -21.43 4.49 11.63
C ARG A 149 -20.79 3.49 10.69
N ARG A 150 -21.63 2.71 10.00
CA ARG A 150 -21.19 1.90 8.85
C ARG A 150 -21.14 2.79 7.62
N LEU A 151 -20.03 2.75 6.88
CA LEU A 151 -19.83 3.49 5.65
C LEU A 151 -20.19 2.62 4.44
N ALA A 152 -19.67 1.39 4.44
CA ALA A 152 -19.94 0.36 3.44
C ALA A 152 -19.84 -1.03 4.07
N GLU A 153 -19.90 -2.09 3.27
CA GLU A 153 -19.53 -3.43 3.73
C GLU A 153 -18.06 -3.50 4.14
N CYS A 154 -17.78 -4.11 5.29
CA CYS A 154 -16.45 -4.18 5.90
C CYS A 154 -15.75 -2.83 6.13
N MET A 155 -16.51 -1.72 6.14
CA MET A 155 -15.98 -0.36 6.31
C MET A 155 -16.83 0.45 7.29
N TYR A 156 -16.20 0.99 8.32
CA TYR A 156 -16.84 1.66 9.44
C TYR A 156 -16.14 2.97 9.78
N GLU A 157 -16.87 3.97 10.22
CA GLU A 157 -16.33 5.13 10.93
C GLU A 157 -16.46 4.89 12.43
N VAL A 158 -15.41 5.22 13.18
CA VAL A 158 -15.42 5.23 14.65
C VAL A 158 -15.14 6.63 15.17
N ASN A 159 -15.87 7.03 16.21
CA ASN A 159 -15.66 8.29 16.88
C ASN A 159 -14.37 8.20 17.70
N MET A 160 -13.27 8.58 17.06
CA MET A 160 -11.93 8.51 17.59
C MET A 160 -11.09 9.59 16.93
N ASN A 161 -10.67 10.58 17.71
CA ASN A 161 -9.72 11.57 17.23
C ASN A 161 -8.30 11.02 17.36
N VAL A 162 -7.46 11.28 16.36
CA VAL A 162 -6.03 10.97 16.38
C VAL A 162 -5.33 11.52 17.64
N ARG A 163 -5.76 12.68 18.14
CA ARG A 163 -5.21 13.29 19.36
C ARG A 163 -5.49 12.48 20.63
N ASP A 164 -6.49 11.61 20.61
CA ASP A 164 -6.87 10.76 21.74
C ASP A 164 -6.14 9.41 21.72
N PHE A 165 -5.32 9.12 20.70
CA PHE A 165 -4.70 7.80 20.54
C PHE A 165 -3.82 7.43 21.72
N ASN A 166 -3.04 8.36 22.29
CA ASN A 166 -2.22 8.09 23.47
C ASN A 166 -3.09 7.68 24.67
N ARG A 167 -4.25 8.32 24.85
CA ARG A 167 -5.19 7.95 25.92
C ARG A 167 -5.89 6.62 25.65
N LEU A 168 -6.10 6.30 24.38
CA LEU A 168 -6.84 5.12 23.94
C LEU A 168 -5.92 3.97 23.52
N SER A 169 -4.61 4.08 23.71
CA SER A 169 -3.58 3.19 23.16
C SER A 169 -3.87 1.73 23.45
N ARG A 170 -4.13 1.39 24.72
CA ARG A 170 -4.52 0.05 25.13
C ARG A 170 -5.78 -0.46 24.42
N ARG A 171 -6.83 0.36 24.34
CA ARG A 171 -8.08 -0.03 23.66
C ARG A 171 -7.83 -0.24 22.16
N ILE A 172 -7.00 0.60 21.56
CA ILE A 172 -6.61 0.49 20.15
C ILE A 172 -5.86 -0.83 19.95
N SER A 173 -4.87 -1.13 20.79
CA SER A 173 -4.09 -2.38 20.73
C SER A 173 -4.92 -3.64 20.92
N GLU A 174 -5.89 -3.62 21.82
CA GLU A 174 -6.77 -4.76 22.08
C GLU A 174 -7.78 -4.99 20.94
N THR A 175 -8.04 -3.97 20.11
CA THR A 175 -9.09 -4.00 19.07
C THR A 175 -8.55 -4.13 17.66
N TYR A 176 -7.42 -3.50 17.36
CA TYR A 176 -6.88 -3.36 16.01
C TYR A 176 -5.50 -3.99 15.92
N PHE A 177 -5.24 -4.71 14.83
CA PHE A 177 -3.95 -5.37 14.62
C PHE A 177 -2.91 -4.43 13.97
N GLY A 178 -3.34 -3.28 13.44
CA GLY A 178 -2.48 -2.33 12.77
C GLY A 178 -3.15 -0.97 12.58
N ILE A 179 -2.34 0.04 12.31
CA ILE A 179 -2.77 1.39 11.96
C ILE A 179 -2.23 1.73 10.57
N LEU A 180 -3.12 2.18 9.68
CA LEU A 180 -2.78 2.71 8.37
C LEU A 180 -2.98 4.21 8.35
N THR A 181 -1.97 4.95 7.90
CA THR A 181 -2.00 6.42 7.84
C THR A 181 -1.24 6.99 6.65
N LEU A 182 -1.33 8.31 6.45
CA LEU A 182 -0.62 9.07 5.43
C LEU A 182 0.44 9.97 6.06
N HIS A 183 1.60 10.05 5.40
CA HIS A 183 2.56 11.11 5.67
C HIS A 183 1.97 12.46 5.27
N GLN A 184 1.95 13.41 6.21
CA GLN A 184 1.60 14.80 5.93
C GLN A 184 2.70 15.73 6.45
N GLU A 185 3.24 16.57 5.56
CA GLU A 185 4.40 17.44 5.80
C GLU A 185 4.22 18.40 6.99
N HIS A 186 2.99 18.78 7.32
CA HIS A 186 2.69 19.88 8.25
C HIS A 186 2.24 19.43 9.65
N GLU A 187 2.23 18.14 9.91
CA GLU A 187 1.35 17.57 10.91
C GLU A 187 2.17 16.78 11.94
N ARG A 188 2.48 17.44 13.07
CA ARG A 188 3.27 16.87 14.19
C ARG A 188 2.55 15.73 14.93
N TRP A 189 1.36 15.33 14.52
CA TRP A 189 0.54 14.38 15.28
C TRP A 189 1.10 12.96 15.24
N LEU A 190 1.88 12.59 14.22
CA LEU A 190 2.48 11.25 14.13
C LEU A 190 3.54 11.03 15.21
N PHE A 191 4.32 12.07 15.54
CA PHE A 191 5.38 11.96 16.55
C PHE A 191 4.90 11.46 17.92
N PRO A 192 3.82 12.02 18.52
CA PRO A 192 3.24 11.50 19.75
C PRO A 192 2.79 10.03 19.68
N LEU A 193 2.52 9.48 18.49
CA LEU A 193 2.08 8.09 18.36
C LEU A 193 3.26 7.13 18.45
N TYR A 194 4.41 7.48 17.87
CA TYR A 194 5.57 6.61 17.90
C TYR A 194 6.19 6.45 19.31
N THR A 195 5.87 7.37 20.22
CA THR A 195 6.29 7.25 21.63
C THR A 195 5.45 6.27 22.44
N GLU A 196 4.33 5.78 21.89
CA GLU A 196 3.41 4.87 22.58
C GLU A 196 3.69 3.41 22.20
N ASN A 197 4.44 2.70 23.05
CA ASN A 197 4.81 1.29 22.80
C ASN A 197 3.60 0.34 22.74
N GLU A 198 2.47 0.72 23.32
CA GLU A 198 1.26 -0.09 23.33
C GLU A 198 0.47 -0.02 22.01
N LEU A 199 0.74 0.93 21.11
CA LEU A 199 0.01 0.97 19.84
C LEU A 199 0.40 -0.20 18.94
N PRO A 200 -0.53 -0.74 18.12
CA PRO A 200 -0.18 -1.74 17.13
C PRO A 200 0.77 -1.15 16.06
N PRO A 201 1.39 -1.99 15.20
CA PRO A 201 2.23 -1.54 14.10
C PRO A 201 1.59 -0.44 13.25
N ILE A 202 2.36 0.61 12.92
CA ILE A 202 1.90 1.76 12.13
C ILE A 202 2.53 1.71 10.75
N LEU A 203 1.70 1.64 9.72
CA LEU A 203 2.09 1.75 8.32
C LEU A 203 1.75 3.15 7.80
N VAL A 204 2.76 3.89 7.36
CA VAL A 204 2.63 5.27 6.89
C VAL A 204 2.85 5.33 5.39
N GLN A 205 1.86 5.78 4.62
CA GLN A 205 2.06 5.98 3.18
C GLN A 205 2.74 7.31 2.88
N CYS A 206 3.87 7.25 2.20
CA CYS A 206 4.70 8.37 1.79
C CYS A 206 4.15 9.02 0.50
N HIS A 207 3.00 9.68 0.60
CA HIS A 207 2.46 10.49 -0.49
C HIS A 207 2.82 11.97 -0.32
N ALA A 208 3.83 12.45 -1.06
CA ALA A 208 4.15 13.87 -1.11
C ALA A 208 3.32 14.58 -2.21
N PRO A 209 2.36 15.48 -1.87
CA PRO A 209 1.46 16.09 -2.86
C PRO A 209 2.15 17.05 -3.85
N ARG A 210 3.40 17.47 -3.60
CA ARG A 210 4.10 18.50 -4.41
C ARG A 210 5.55 18.15 -4.76
N GLY A 211 5.86 16.85 -4.85
CA GLY A 211 7.22 16.36 -5.05
C GLY A 211 8.02 16.34 -3.75
N HIS A 212 9.14 15.63 -3.76
CA HIS A 212 10.02 15.42 -2.61
C HIS A 212 10.89 16.66 -2.36
N GLY A 213 10.27 17.82 -2.10
CA GLY A 213 10.99 19.01 -1.68
C GLY A 213 11.66 18.81 -0.31
N GLY A 214 12.61 19.67 0.04
CA GLY A 214 13.37 19.54 1.29
C GLY A 214 12.51 19.47 2.57
N GLY A 215 11.33 20.11 2.59
CA GLY A 215 10.40 20.02 3.73
C GLY A 215 9.78 18.63 3.91
N ALA A 216 9.32 18.00 2.83
CA ALA A 216 8.78 16.65 2.84
C ALA A 216 9.85 15.61 3.24
N ILE A 217 11.06 15.73 2.69
CA ILE A 217 12.21 14.88 3.06
C ILE A 217 12.51 15.02 4.56
N ASN A 218 12.67 16.25 5.06
CA ASN A 218 12.98 16.48 6.47
C ASN A 218 11.88 15.95 7.40
N SER A 219 10.61 16.11 7.04
CA SER A 219 9.50 15.60 7.83
C SER A 219 9.52 14.07 7.90
N LEU A 220 9.73 13.40 6.77
CA LEU A 220 9.79 11.95 6.69
C LEU A 220 10.99 11.37 7.46
N LEU A 221 12.18 11.95 7.31
CA LEU A 221 13.36 11.51 8.04
C LEU A 221 13.22 11.66 9.56
N ARG A 222 12.50 12.69 10.01
CA ARG A 222 12.19 12.81 11.44
C ARG A 222 11.23 11.72 11.90
N HIS A 223 10.20 11.38 11.12
CA HIS A 223 9.31 10.25 11.45
C HIS A 223 10.07 8.92 11.45
N TYR A 224 10.96 8.70 10.48
CA TYR A 224 11.84 7.53 10.45
C TYR A 224 12.66 7.41 11.75
N ALA A 225 13.27 8.51 12.20
CA ALA A 225 14.04 8.51 13.44
C ALA A 225 13.19 8.26 14.71
N ALA A 226 11.86 8.36 14.61
CA ALA A 226 10.93 8.12 15.72
C ALA A 226 10.25 6.75 15.63
N MET A 227 10.23 6.10 14.47
CA MET A 227 9.55 4.82 14.26
C MET A 227 10.12 3.70 15.13
N ARG A 228 9.24 2.78 15.52
CA ARG A 228 9.61 1.54 16.20
C ARG A 228 9.98 0.48 15.16
N ASP A 229 10.71 -0.55 15.56
CA ASP A 229 11.18 -1.61 14.66
C ASP A 229 10.04 -2.39 13.96
N CYS A 230 8.81 -2.30 14.48
CA CYS A 230 7.61 -2.91 13.89
C CYS A 230 6.79 -1.95 13.00
N ASP A 231 7.16 -0.67 12.94
CA ASP A 231 6.49 0.32 12.09
C ASP A 231 7.12 0.34 10.69
N GLY A 232 6.43 0.92 9.71
CA GLY A 232 6.94 0.98 8.36
C GLY A 232 6.36 2.10 7.51
N PHE A 233 7.06 2.38 6.42
CA PHE A 233 6.66 3.26 5.36
C PHE A 233 6.25 2.48 4.12
N THR A 234 5.28 3.01 3.38
CA THR A 234 4.98 2.57 2.01
C THR A 234 5.22 3.70 1.02
N ALA A 235 5.95 3.39 -0.05
CA ALA A 235 6.25 4.29 -1.14
C ALA A 235 5.39 3.93 -2.37
N PRO A 236 4.91 4.92 -3.14
CA PRO A 236 4.06 4.68 -4.30
C PRO A 236 4.80 4.11 -5.52
N SER A 237 6.12 3.99 -5.46
CA SER A 237 6.96 3.37 -6.50
C SER A 237 8.33 3.00 -5.95
N ASP A 238 9.02 2.08 -6.63
CA ASP A 238 10.39 1.69 -6.28
C ASP A 238 11.35 2.88 -6.33
N TYR A 239 11.17 3.79 -7.29
CA TYR A 239 11.95 5.01 -7.36
C TYR A 239 11.81 5.87 -6.09
N VAL A 240 10.61 5.99 -5.53
CA VAL A 240 10.40 6.77 -4.30
C VAL A 240 10.98 6.04 -3.08
N ARG A 241 10.86 4.69 -3.06
CA ARG A 241 11.48 3.85 -2.04
C ARG A 241 13.00 4.03 -2.04
N GLU A 242 13.64 3.86 -3.19
CA GLU A 242 15.09 4.00 -3.38
C GLU A 242 15.55 5.41 -3.02
N PHE A 243 14.82 6.43 -3.48
CA PHE A 243 15.12 7.81 -3.14
C PHE A 243 15.19 8.05 -1.63
N TYR A 244 14.27 7.50 -0.83
CA TYR A 244 14.32 7.67 0.62
C TYR A 244 15.30 6.74 1.31
N ALA A 245 15.53 5.54 0.76
CA ALA A 245 16.52 4.58 1.24
C ALA A 245 17.94 5.19 1.31
N ASP A 246 18.28 6.08 0.38
CA ASP A 246 19.58 6.78 0.35
C ASP A 246 19.84 7.69 1.55
N TYR A 247 18.81 8.07 2.31
CA TYR A 247 18.91 9.01 3.43
C TYR A 247 18.81 8.36 4.81
N VAL A 248 18.61 7.05 4.89
CA VAL A 248 18.34 6.33 6.14
C VAL A 248 19.38 5.25 6.41
N TRP A 249 19.48 4.81 7.67
CA TRP A 249 20.40 3.74 8.05
C TRP A 249 19.87 2.35 7.68
N ASP A 250 18.57 2.15 7.83
CA ASP A 250 17.88 0.89 7.55
C ASP A 250 16.79 1.10 6.49
N PRO A 251 17.07 0.73 5.22
CA PRO A 251 16.09 0.80 4.13
C PRO A 251 14.90 -0.13 4.28
N SER A 252 14.95 -1.16 5.14
CA SER A 252 13.87 -2.16 5.26
C SER A 252 12.54 -1.57 5.77
N PHE A 253 12.61 -0.40 6.41
CA PHE A 253 11.43 0.40 6.78
C PHE A 253 10.62 0.86 5.57
N PHE A 254 11.17 0.87 4.36
CA PHE A 254 10.50 1.37 3.15
C PHE A 254 10.10 0.22 2.23
N ASN A 255 8.80 0.03 2.07
CA ASN A 255 8.23 -0.95 1.15
C ASN A 255 7.53 -0.25 0.00
N THR A 256 7.52 -0.85 -1.19
CA THR A 256 6.77 -0.30 -2.32
C THR A 256 5.33 -0.81 -2.28
N LEU A 257 4.36 0.12 -2.24
CA LEU A 257 2.96 -0.14 -2.47
C LEU A 257 2.50 0.78 -3.60
N PRO A 258 2.48 0.30 -4.86
CA PRO A 258 2.23 1.16 -5.99
C PRO A 258 0.79 1.67 -5.99
N ASN A 259 0.61 2.90 -6.49
CA ASN A 259 -0.72 3.38 -6.81
C ASN A 259 -1.28 2.51 -7.94
N GLY A 260 -2.25 1.65 -7.62
CA GLY A 260 -2.97 0.88 -8.62
C GLY A 260 -3.66 1.79 -9.64
N VAL A 261 -3.71 1.32 -10.88
CA VAL A 261 -4.53 1.92 -11.94
C VAL A 261 -5.68 0.97 -12.21
N ASP A 262 -6.91 1.49 -12.29
CA ASP A 262 -8.07 0.69 -12.65
C ASP A 262 -7.95 0.22 -14.10
N SER A 263 -7.53 -1.03 -14.31
CA SER A 263 -7.32 -1.62 -15.63
C SER A 263 -8.61 -1.86 -16.43
N LYS A 264 -9.78 -1.81 -15.78
CA LYS A 264 -11.09 -1.82 -16.48
C LYS A 264 -11.39 -0.45 -17.06
N LEU A 265 -10.99 0.61 -16.35
CA LEU A 265 -11.15 2.00 -16.77
C LEU A 265 -10.08 2.42 -17.79
N PHE A 266 -8.84 2.07 -17.50
CA PHE A 266 -7.64 2.37 -18.27
C PHE A 266 -7.19 1.12 -19.00
N ARG A 267 -7.85 0.84 -20.11
CA ARG A 267 -7.46 -0.25 -21.01
C ARG A 267 -6.80 0.30 -22.27
N PRO A 268 -5.81 -0.39 -22.85
CA PRO A 268 -5.21 0.07 -24.09
C PRO A 268 -6.22 0.07 -25.24
N LEU A 269 -6.43 1.22 -25.88
CA LEU A 269 -7.27 1.37 -27.07
C LEU A 269 -6.41 1.43 -28.35
N ASP A 270 -7.01 1.07 -29.49
CA ASP A 270 -6.40 1.32 -30.81
C ASP A 270 -6.17 2.83 -31.01
N LYS A 271 -5.00 3.20 -31.56
CA LYS A 271 -4.58 4.61 -31.71
C LYS A 271 -5.55 5.41 -32.57
N THR A 272 -6.09 4.80 -33.62
CA THR A 272 -7.02 5.45 -34.55
C THR A 272 -8.38 5.64 -33.89
N ALA A 273 -8.87 4.63 -33.19
CA ALA A 273 -10.12 4.70 -32.43
C ALA A 273 -10.05 5.77 -31.33
N ALA A 274 -8.97 5.80 -30.55
CA ALA A 274 -8.79 6.78 -29.48
C ALA A 274 -8.75 8.22 -30.03
N LYS A 275 -7.99 8.46 -31.10
CA LYS A 275 -7.93 9.79 -31.73
C LYS A 275 -9.28 10.29 -32.22
N ARG A 276 -10.10 9.39 -32.80
CA ARG A 276 -11.46 9.73 -33.24
C ARG A 276 -12.35 10.10 -32.07
N GLU A 277 -12.33 9.30 -31.01
CA GLU A 277 -13.13 9.58 -29.81
C GLU A 277 -12.73 10.92 -29.16
N VAL A 278 -11.42 11.21 -29.10
CA VAL A 278 -10.94 12.52 -28.62
C VAL A 278 -11.38 13.66 -29.54
N ALA A 279 -11.24 13.50 -30.86
CA ALA A 279 -11.61 14.51 -31.84
C ALA A 279 -13.10 14.84 -31.79
N GLU A 280 -13.97 13.82 -31.71
CA GLU A 280 -15.42 13.96 -31.59
C GLU A 280 -15.79 14.70 -30.30
N ALA A 281 -15.21 14.30 -29.17
CA ALA A 281 -15.59 14.86 -27.89
C ALA A 281 -15.04 16.28 -27.64
N VAL A 282 -13.93 16.66 -28.29
CA VAL A 282 -13.41 18.04 -28.27
C VAL A 282 -14.02 18.92 -29.38
N GLY A 283 -14.49 18.31 -30.47
CA GLY A 283 -14.92 19.04 -31.66
C GLY A 283 -13.74 19.55 -32.51
N ASP A 284 -12.58 18.88 -32.46
CA ASP A 284 -11.39 19.26 -33.23
C ASP A 284 -10.86 18.09 -34.08
N ALA A 285 -11.24 18.08 -35.35
CA ALA A 285 -10.86 17.05 -36.32
C ALA A 285 -9.35 17.00 -36.62
N ARG A 286 -8.58 18.03 -36.24
CA ARG A 286 -7.12 18.02 -36.40
C ARG A 286 -6.49 16.89 -35.59
N ILE A 287 -7.11 16.46 -34.49
CA ILE A 287 -6.59 15.41 -33.60
C ILE A 287 -6.46 14.06 -34.33
N GLU A 288 -7.36 13.77 -35.26
CA GLU A 288 -7.30 12.52 -36.04
C GLU A 288 -6.09 12.51 -37.00
N THR A 289 -5.84 13.65 -37.64
CA THR A 289 -4.98 13.74 -38.81
C THR A 289 -3.57 14.25 -38.50
N MET A 290 -3.43 15.18 -37.55
CA MET A 290 -2.13 15.73 -37.16
C MET A 290 -1.41 14.82 -36.16
N PRO A 291 -0.07 14.76 -36.20
CA PRO A 291 0.70 14.10 -35.15
C PRO A 291 0.49 14.79 -33.81
N THR A 292 0.15 14.02 -32.79
CA THR A 292 -0.07 14.50 -31.41
C THR A 292 1.12 14.08 -30.57
N VAL A 293 1.79 15.03 -29.92
CA VAL A 293 3.13 14.81 -29.34
C VAL A 293 3.16 14.90 -27.82
N GLY A 294 2.03 15.23 -27.19
CA GLY A 294 1.96 15.17 -25.75
C GLY A 294 0.58 15.47 -25.18
N TYR A 295 0.50 15.24 -23.88
CA TYR A 295 -0.64 15.57 -23.04
C TYR A 295 -0.14 16.18 -21.74
N LEU A 296 -0.66 17.35 -21.38
CA LEU A 296 -0.38 18.00 -20.10
C LEU A 296 -1.65 18.01 -19.24
N SER A 297 -1.67 17.20 -18.18
CA SER A 297 -2.84 17.00 -17.32
C SER A 297 -3.18 18.20 -16.42
N ARG A 298 -2.23 19.12 -16.20
CA ARG A 298 -2.41 20.37 -15.44
C ARG A 298 -1.48 21.46 -15.97
N VAL A 299 -2.04 22.63 -16.29
CA VAL A 299 -1.26 23.79 -16.74
C VAL A 299 -0.63 24.53 -15.55
N GLN A 300 0.39 23.90 -14.97
CA GLN A 300 1.14 24.37 -13.81
C GLN A 300 2.63 24.52 -14.14
N SER A 301 3.26 25.59 -13.66
CA SER A 301 4.66 25.92 -13.93
C SER A 301 5.60 24.81 -13.48
N GLU A 302 5.37 24.34 -12.27
CA GLU A 302 6.06 23.27 -11.57
C GLU A 302 5.86 21.90 -12.23
N LYS A 303 4.86 21.77 -13.11
CA LYS A 303 4.62 20.58 -13.95
C LYS A 303 5.15 20.74 -15.38
N GLY A 304 6.01 21.74 -15.61
CA GLY A 304 6.65 21.95 -16.90
C GLY A 304 5.78 22.68 -17.93
N ALA A 305 4.65 23.29 -17.53
CA ALA A 305 3.75 23.97 -18.47
C ALA A 305 4.46 25.01 -19.34
N SER A 306 5.42 25.78 -18.80
CA SER A 306 6.18 26.75 -19.60
C SER A 306 6.99 26.11 -20.71
N VAL A 307 7.60 24.94 -20.46
CA VAL A 307 8.38 24.21 -21.47
C VAL A 307 7.43 23.63 -22.50
N TYR A 308 6.33 23.03 -22.05
CA TYR A 308 5.31 22.45 -22.92
C TYR A 308 4.69 23.48 -23.87
N LEU A 309 4.30 24.65 -23.36
CA LEU A 309 3.80 25.76 -24.17
C LEU A 309 4.86 26.25 -25.16
N LYS A 310 6.13 26.33 -24.76
CA LYS A 310 7.21 26.76 -25.66
C LYS A 310 7.45 25.76 -26.78
N LEU A 311 7.37 24.46 -26.50
CA LEU A 311 7.46 23.42 -27.52
C LEU A 311 6.30 23.51 -28.52
N ALA A 312 5.10 23.83 -28.05
CA ALA A 312 3.95 24.06 -28.93
C ALA A 312 4.17 25.25 -29.87
N GLU A 313 4.65 26.39 -29.34
CA GLU A 313 5.02 27.57 -30.14
C GLU A 313 6.05 27.25 -31.23
N LEU A 314 7.07 26.45 -30.89
CA LEU A 314 8.17 26.12 -31.80
C LEU A 314 7.78 25.09 -32.87
N ASN A 315 6.70 24.34 -32.67
CA ASN A 315 6.29 23.23 -33.54
C ASN A 315 4.82 23.31 -33.96
N PRO A 316 4.43 24.30 -34.79
CA PRO A 316 3.03 24.52 -35.18
C PRO A 316 2.40 23.39 -36.00
N HIS A 317 3.22 22.47 -36.54
CA HIS A 317 2.79 21.31 -37.31
C HIS A 317 2.40 20.10 -36.43
N LEU A 318 2.59 20.19 -35.11
CA LEU A 318 2.27 19.14 -34.14
C LEU A 318 1.13 19.62 -33.24
N LEU A 319 0.28 18.69 -32.79
CA LEU A 319 -0.74 18.98 -31.78
C LEU A 319 -0.26 18.68 -30.37
N PHE A 320 -0.61 19.60 -29.46
CA PHE A 320 -0.34 19.50 -28.04
C PHE A 320 -1.67 19.52 -27.28
N LEU A 321 -1.94 18.46 -26.52
CA LEU A 321 -3.18 18.37 -25.74
C LEU A 321 -2.95 18.90 -24.32
N ILE A 322 -3.91 19.62 -23.78
CA ILE A 322 -3.91 20.06 -22.38
C ILE A 322 -5.24 19.78 -21.70
N ALA A 323 -5.20 19.42 -20.42
CA ALA A 323 -6.37 19.25 -19.57
C ALA A 323 -6.15 19.91 -18.20
N GLY A 324 -7.23 20.03 -17.44
CA GLY A 324 -7.21 20.49 -16.05
C GLY A 324 -8.27 21.55 -15.76
N PRO A 325 -8.40 22.03 -14.51
CA PRO A 325 -9.48 22.94 -14.13
C PRO A 325 -9.37 24.34 -14.76
N GLY A 326 -8.20 24.70 -15.29
CA GLY A 326 -7.99 25.95 -16.01
C GLY A 326 -6.54 26.17 -16.41
N LEU A 327 -6.29 27.26 -17.14
CA LEU A 327 -4.97 27.67 -17.62
C LEU A 327 -4.11 28.38 -16.54
N GLY A 328 -4.69 28.62 -15.36
CA GLY A 328 -4.02 29.30 -14.25
C GLY A 328 -3.44 30.65 -14.67
N ARG A 329 -2.17 30.89 -14.33
CA ARG A 329 -1.44 32.12 -14.68
C ARG A 329 -1.25 32.35 -16.20
N TYR A 330 -1.53 31.33 -17.02
CA TYR A 330 -1.40 31.41 -18.48
C TYR A 330 -2.72 31.81 -19.17
N ALA A 331 -3.83 31.93 -18.42
CA ALA A 331 -5.13 32.32 -18.97
C ALA A 331 -5.15 33.69 -19.67
N SER A 332 -4.26 34.61 -19.26
CA SER A 332 -4.13 35.95 -19.85
C SER A 332 -3.20 36.01 -21.07
N ARG A 333 -2.62 34.87 -21.48
CA ARG A 333 -1.71 34.82 -22.64
C ARG A 333 -2.44 34.30 -23.87
N GLN A 334 -2.04 34.80 -25.03
CA GLN A 334 -2.38 34.14 -26.29
C GLN A 334 -1.61 32.82 -26.35
N LEU A 335 -2.36 31.72 -26.38
CA LEU A 335 -1.80 30.38 -26.48
C LEU A 335 -1.62 30.00 -27.97
N PRO A 336 -0.68 29.09 -28.28
CA PRO A 336 -0.49 28.60 -29.64
C PRO A 336 -1.76 27.92 -30.20
N ASP A 337 -2.08 28.12 -31.48
CA ASP A 337 -3.28 27.57 -32.13
C ASP A 337 -3.28 26.03 -32.23
N ASN A 338 -2.10 25.42 -32.14
CA ASN A 338 -1.90 23.98 -32.15
C ASN A 338 -2.00 23.34 -30.76
N LEU A 339 -2.43 24.12 -29.76
CA LEU A 339 -2.68 23.68 -28.41
C LEU A 339 -4.19 23.49 -28.18
N VAL A 340 -4.60 22.27 -27.90
CA VAL A 340 -6.01 21.88 -27.84
C VAL A 340 -6.41 21.53 -26.41
N TYR A 341 -7.48 22.17 -25.93
CA TYR A 341 -8.02 21.94 -24.60
C TYR A 341 -8.99 20.78 -24.59
N VAL A 342 -8.59 19.66 -23.98
CA VAL A 342 -9.33 18.39 -23.96
C VAL A 342 -10.12 18.16 -22.65
N VAL A 343 -10.63 19.24 -22.01
CA VAL A 343 -11.62 19.26 -20.89
C VAL A 343 -11.10 19.52 -19.45
N THR A 344 -12.00 20.08 -18.61
CA THR A 344 -11.84 20.54 -17.22
C THR A 344 -11.83 19.46 -16.13
N TYR A 345 -12.49 18.32 -16.38
CA TYR A 345 -12.56 17.20 -15.45
C TYR A 345 -12.02 15.92 -16.11
N PRO A 346 -10.84 15.44 -15.69
CA PRO A 346 -10.11 14.39 -16.41
C PRO A 346 -10.83 13.03 -16.46
N HIS A 347 -11.70 12.69 -15.51
CA HIS A 347 -12.17 11.30 -15.31
C HIS A 347 -13.03 10.73 -16.44
N PHE A 348 -13.85 11.55 -17.11
CA PHE A 348 -14.65 11.07 -18.25
C PHE A 348 -13.81 10.85 -19.51
N PHE A 349 -12.72 11.59 -19.66
CA PHE A 349 -11.90 11.62 -20.89
C PHE A 349 -10.59 10.82 -20.77
N LEU A 350 -10.05 10.68 -19.55
CA LEU A 350 -8.85 9.90 -19.26
C LEU A 350 -9.03 8.40 -19.50
N LYS A 351 -10.29 7.90 -19.56
CA LYS A 351 -10.63 6.59 -20.14
C LYS A 351 -10.01 6.38 -21.53
N VAL A 352 -9.79 7.46 -22.28
CA VAL A 352 -9.34 7.44 -23.68
C VAL A 352 -7.85 7.80 -23.81
N CYS A 353 -7.32 8.66 -22.94
CA CYS A 353 -5.99 9.29 -23.12
C CYS A 353 -4.84 8.69 -22.28
N GLY A 354 -5.12 7.74 -21.38
CA GLY A 354 -4.26 7.40 -20.24
C GLY A 354 -2.82 6.90 -20.51
N GLU A 355 -2.50 6.25 -21.64
CA GLU A 355 -1.18 5.56 -21.74
C GLU A 355 -0.51 5.52 -23.14
N ARG A 356 -0.91 6.33 -24.13
CA ARG A 356 -0.41 6.14 -25.52
C ARG A 356 0.06 7.38 -26.29
N PHE A 357 0.36 8.49 -25.62
CA PHE A 357 0.97 9.67 -26.26
C PHE A 357 2.49 9.77 -26.13
N LEU A 358 3.16 8.78 -25.54
CA LEU A 358 4.63 8.69 -25.47
C LEU A 358 5.13 7.41 -26.14
N VAL A 359 5.17 7.42 -27.48
CA VAL A 359 6.19 6.76 -28.30
C VAL A 359 6.51 7.66 -29.48
#